data_AF-A0A285DNM4-F1
#
_entry.id   AF-A0A285DNM4-F1
#
_cell.length_a   1.000
_cell.length_b   1.000
_cell.length_c   1.000
_cell.angle_alpha   90.00
_cell.angle_beta   90.00
_cell.angle_gamma   90.00
#
_symmetry.space_group_name_H-M   'P 1'
#
loop_
_entity.id
_entity.type
_entity.pdbx_description
1 polymer ?
#
loop_
_entity_poly.entity_id
_entity_poly.type
_entity_poly.pdbx_seq_one_letter_code
_entity_poly.pdbx_strand_id
1 'polypeptide(L)'
;MTEHDPDTASSPTVSRADDRIHLVHTGTRPPKWLTELAGRLSPARPSEALVVVGAPLDEDGAEALCEWLAPSLDSIRDAQVRLLTLVMSAGAHGAGGRPSAARVICERWGLDVLAAAGTALVTADGALFSPDLPGASGGWWHFSPGVDARRVSSHLPVPEWEAAVRRVGRQTVAGHVVEPVPAGLSVRPAGPTPVTAHTRPHAIPPERDRPQLILASTQVPAAALAVVVAALPEPVRAALRLLSLDGQPLTRLGEELADLLDSEVQVAVGAPAGTDSGAPSGASAGDAMVELRMVDSRGRPSWRPFARTVVCSPATVGSGRAPRVTESRPPAALRGTAAPDTLSVDGDCKVVVTPAGLWLGPHDTDPPLLTLIRPPAPESVAVDLGVPRQPLADCLWNGLETLLGRLEPDVLARVVVHAYGDLDARDRERLVEFSVRHRFSMAS
;
A
#
# COMPACT_ATOMS: atom_id res chain seq x y z
N MET A 1 15.24 -1.13 49.20
CA MET A 1 16.21 -1.49 48.13
C MET A 1 15.58 -2.66 47.41
N THR A 2 14.74 -2.34 46.43
CA THR A 2 13.94 -3.29 45.67
C THR A 2 14.85 -3.97 44.65
N GLU A 3 15.02 -5.28 44.80
CA GLU A 3 15.67 -6.16 43.84
C GLU A 3 15.00 -5.98 42.46
N HIS A 4 15.82 -5.64 41.48
CA HIS A 4 15.46 -5.67 40.08
C HIS A 4 15.66 -7.12 39.63
N ASP A 5 14.56 -7.85 39.48
CA ASP A 5 14.53 -9.21 38.94
C ASP A 5 14.96 -9.16 37.47
N PRO A 6 16.07 -9.81 37.07
CA PRO A 6 16.49 -9.86 35.68
C PRO A 6 15.56 -10.83 34.93
N ASP A 7 14.54 -10.24 34.28
CA ASP A 7 13.88 -10.70 33.06
C ASP A 7 14.03 -12.20 32.77
N THR A 8 13.15 -13.02 33.36
CA THR A 8 12.99 -14.42 32.96
C THR A 8 12.39 -14.43 31.54
N ALA A 9 13.27 -14.42 30.53
CA ALA A 9 12.88 -14.59 29.14
C ALA A 9 12.08 -15.89 29.02
N SER A 10 10.76 -15.77 28.88
CA SER A 10 9.86 -16.91 28.76
C SER A 10 10.26 -17.73 27.55
N SER A 11 10.50 -19.03 27.75
CA SER A 11 10.83 -19.96 26.66
C SER A 11 9.80 -19.83 25.53
N PRO A 12 10.24 -19.78 24.26
CA PRO A 12 9.33 -19.69 23.14
C PRO A 12 8.52 -20.98 22.98
N THR A 13 7.29 -20.80 22.54
CA THR A 13 6.27 -21.82 22.33
C THR A 13 5.90 -21.84 20.86
N VAL A 14 5.61 -23.03 20.34
CA VAL A 14 5.04 -23.21 18.99
C VAL A 14 3.55 -23.55 19.11
N SER A 15 2.70 -22.72 18.50
CA SER A 15 1.26 -22.97 18.39
C SER A 15 0.83 -23.07 16.93
N ARG A 16 -0.36 -23.62 16.68
CA ARG A 16 -0.96 -23.68 15.33
C ARG A 16 -2.03 -22.60 15.22
N ALA A 17 -1.94 -21.77 14.19
CA ALA A 17 -3.00 -20.84 13.80
C ALA A 17 -4.03 -21.51 12.88
N ASP A 18 -3.55 -22.43 12.04
CA ASP A 18 -4.32 -23.28 11.13
C ASP A 18 -3.56 -24.60 10.93
N ASP A 19 -4.11 -25.56 10.19
CA ASP A 19 -3.53 -26.88 9.93
C ASP A 19 -2.10 -26.80 9.36
N ARG A 20 -1.77 -25.69 8.69
CA ARG A 20 -0.51 -25.49 7.97
C ARG A 20 0.20 -24.18 8.28
N ILE A 21 -0.25 -23.46 9.31
CA ILE A 21 0.36 -22.21 9.75
C ILE A 21 0.77 -22.36 11.21
N HIS A 22 2.07 -22.38 11.43
CA HIS A 22 2.69 -22.52 12.75
C HIS A 22 3.23 -21.18 13.21
N LEU A 23 2.98 -20.84 14.47
CA LEU A 23 3.41 -19.58 15.09
C LEU A 23 4.44 -19.85 16.17
N VAL A 24 5.57 -19.16 16.11
CA VAL A 24 6.58 -19.17 17.18
C VAL A 24 6.45 -17.87 17.97
N HIS A 25 6.15 -17.96 19.27
CA HIS A 25 5.91 -16.80 20.13
C HIS A 25 6.38 -17.08 21.56
N THR A 26 6.57 -16.03 22.36
CA THR A 26 6.81 -16.19 23.80
C THR A 26 5.48 -16.34 24.56
N GLY A 27 5.49 -17.02 25.70
CA GLY A 27 4.32 -17.21 26.55
C GLY A 27 3.37 -18.33 26.11
N THR A 28 2.21 -18.42 26.78
CA THR A 28 1.26 -19.53 26.63
C THR A 28 0.29 -19.38 25.46
N ARG A 29 0.14 -18.18 24.91
CA ARG A 29 -0.74 -17.88 23.77
C ARG A 29 -0.07 -16.90 22.81
N PRO A 30 -0.33 -17.01 21.49
CA PRO A 30 0.23 -16.07 20.53
C PRO A 30 -0.33 -14.67 20.78
N PRO A 31 0.50 -13.62 20.69
CA PRO A 31 0.04 -12.25 20.82
C PRO A 31 -0.88 -11.88 19.65
N LYS A 32 -1.82 -10.96 19.90
CA LYS A 32 -2.88 -10.60 18.94
C LYS A 32 -2.34 -10.20 17.57
N TRP A 33 -1.28 -9.39 17.52
CA TRP A 33 -0.67 -8.93 16.27
C TRP A 33 -0.14 -10.09 15.41
N LEU A 34 0.39 -11.14 16.04
CA LEU A 34 0.94 -12.31 15.34
C LEU A 34 -0.19 -13.16 14.76
N THR A 35 -1.30 -13.30 15.51
CA THR A 35 -2.51 -13.97 15.02
C THR A 35 -3.19 -13.19 13.89
N GLU A 36 -3.23 -11.85 13.98
CA GLU A 36 -3.74 -10.98 12.91
C GLU A 36 -2.86 -11.04 11.64
N LEU A 37 -1.54 -11.12 11.81
CA LEU A 37 -0.61 -11.33 10.70
C LEU A 37 -0.79 -12.72 10.07
N ALA A 38 -0.88 -13.77 10.89
CA ALA A 38 -1.12 -15.13 10.43
C ALA A 38 -2.45 -15.29 9.70
N GLY A 39 -3.50 -14.60 10.14
CA GLY A 39 -4.82 -14.62 9.51
C GLY A 39 -4.87 -14.02 8.11
N ARG A 40 -3.83 -13.27 7.68
CA ARG A 40 -3.67 -12.79 6.30
C ARG A 40 -2.95 -13.80 5.41
N LEU A 41 -2.18 -14.70 6.00
CA LEU A 41 -1.36 -15.63 5.26
C LEU A 41 -2.17 -16.85 4.82
N SER A 42 -1.79 -17.43 3.70
CA SER A 42 -2.34 -18.70 3.23
C SER A 42 -1.29 -19.45 2.44
N PRO A 43 -1.09 -20.77 2.66
CA PRO A 43 -0.23 -21.58 1.79
C PRO A 43 -0.70 -21.47 0.34
N ALA A 44 0.22 -21.18 -0.58
CA ALA A 44 -0.15 -21.04 -1.99
C ALA A 44 -0.50 -22.39 -2.64
N ARG A 45 -0.04 -23.50 -2.05
CA ARG A 45 -0.23 -24.86 -2.57
C ARG A 45 -0.61 -25.86 -1.48
N PRO A 46 -1.28 -26.96 -1.86
CA PRO A 46 -1.61 -28.03 -0.91
C PRO A 46 -0.41 -28.77 -0.30
N SER A 47 0.81 -28.57 -0.80
CA SER A 47 2.04 -29.20 -0.30
C SER A 47 2.98 -28.19 0.36
N GLU A 48 2.45 -27.07 0.85
CA GLU A 48 3.18 -25.98 1.48
C GLU A 48 2.70 -25.76 2.91
N ALA A 49 3.64 -25.45 3.81
CA ALA A 49 3.36 -25.01 5.18
C ALA A 49 4.11 -23.70 5.48
N LEU A 50 3.57 -22.92 6.41
CA LEU A 50 4.15 -21.65 6.84
C LEU A 50 4.55 -21.71 8.31
N VAL A 51 5.71 -21.14 8.63
CA VAL A 51 6.16 -20.88 10.00
C VAL A 51 6.37 -19.38 10.14
N VAL A 52 5.64 -18.75 11.06
CA VAL A 52 5.76 -17.32 11.36
C VAL A 52 6.43 -17.14 12.70
N VAL A 53 7.58 -16.46 12.71
CA VAL A 53 8.37 -16.24 13.93
C VAL A 53 8.09 -14.86 14.47
N GLY A 54 7.34 -14.79 15.57
CA GLY A 54 7.04 -13.54 16.27
C GLY A 54 7.88 -13.29 17.53
N ALA A 55 8.66 -14.28 17.97
CA ALA A 55 9.62 -14.13 19.07
C ALA A 55 10.95 -13.50 18.58
N PRO A 56 11.61 -12.69 19.41
CA PRO A 56 13.00 -12.31 19.15
C PRO A 56 13.88 -13.56 19.25
N LEU A 57 14.88 -13.65 18.37
CA LEU A 57 15.93 -14.67 18.40
C LEU A 57 17.27 -13.97 18.58
N ASP A 58 18.13 -14.57 19.39
CA ASP A 58 19.53 -14.15 19.53
C ASP A 58 20.39 -14.71 18.38
N GLU A 59 21.67 -14.34 18.35
CA GLU A 59 22.61 -14.73 17.29
C GLU A 59 22.90 -16.24 17.24
N ASP A 60 22.62 -16.98 18.33
CA ASP A 60 22.68 -18.44 18.42
C ASP A 60 21.31 -19.11 18.12
N GLY A 61 20.28 -18.31 17.83
CA GLY A 61 18.88 -18.72 17.83
C GLY A 61 18.45 -19.67 16.71
N ALA A 62 19.27 -19.91 15.68
CA ALA A 62 18.92 -20.79 14.56
C ALA A 62 18.79 -22.27 14.99
N GLU A 63 19.73 -22.78 15.80
CA GLU A 63 19.67 -24.16 16.30
C GLU A 63 18.55 -24.32 17.32
N ALA A 64 18.44 -23.39 18.28
CA ALA A 64 17.37 -23.36 19.27
C ALA A 64 15.98 -23.31 18.61
N LEU A 65 15.81 -22.48 17.58
CA LEU A 65 14.59 -22.45 16.77
C LEU A 65 14.28 -23.80 16.14
N CYS A 66 15.29 -24.48 15.57
CA CYS A 66 15.10 -25.80 14.99
C CYS A 66 14.67 -26.85 16.03
N GLU A 67 15.22 -26.79 17.25
CA GLU A 67 14.80 -27.66 18.35
C GLU A 67 13.35 -27.41 18.76
N TRP A 68 12.94 -26.14 18.88
CA TRP A 68 11.55 -25.79 19.20
C TRP A 68 10.58 -26.20 18.09
N LEU A 69 11.00 -26.05 16.83
CA LEU A 69 10.19 -26.40 15.68
C LEU A 69 10.16 -27.92 15.41
N ALA A 70 11.08 -28.72 15.96
CA ALA A 70 11.25 -30.12 15.60
C ALA A 70 9.94 -30.94 15.60
N PRO A 71 9.07 -30.88 16.63
CA PRO A 71 7.80 -31.62 16.61
C PRO A 71 6.85 -31.16 15.50
N SER A 72 6.86 -29.86 15.18
CA SER A 72 6.06 -29.31 14.08
C SER A 72 6.63 -29.72 12.72
N LEU A 73 7.95 -29.68 12.55
CA LEU A 73 8.63 -30.07 11.31
C LEU A 73 8.48 -31.56 11.02
N ASP A 74 8.53 -32.42 12.04
CA ASP A 74 8.22 -33.84 11.91
C ASP A 74 6.76 -34.04 11.45
N SER A 75 5.80 -33.36 12.08
CA SER A 75 4.40 -33.41 11.66
C SER A 75 4.18 -32.89 10.24
N ILE A 76 4.89 -31.84 9.83
CA ILE A 76 4.85 -31.26 8.48
C ILE A 76 5.38 -32.27 7.45
N ARG A 77 6.50 -32.92 7.76
CA ARG A 77 7.09 -33.98 6.91
C ARG A 77 6.15 -35.17 6.78
N ASP A 78 5.55 -35.62 7.88
CA ASP A 78 4.63 -36.76 7.90
C ASP A 78 3.36 -36.46 7.09
N ALA A 79 2.92 -35.20 7.04
CA ALA A 79 1.85 -34.70 6.18
C ALA A 79 2.24 -34.55 4.69
N GLN A 80 3.45 -34.97 4.30
CA GLN A 80 4.01 -34.88 2.94
C GLN A 80 4.09 -33.45 2.37
N VAL A 81 4.25 -32.46 3.23
CA VAL A 81 4.61 -31.10 2.81
C VAL A 81 6.01 -31.14 2.17
N ARG A 82 6.16 -30.44 1.05
CA ARG A 82 7.43 -30.38 0.29
C ARG A 82 8.15 -29.05 0.47
N LEU A 83 7.38 -27.99 0.70
CA LEU A 83 7.87 -26.62 0.79
C LEU A 83 7.47 -26.01 2.13
N LEU A 84 8.45 -25.48 2.85
CA LEU A 84 8.25 -24.70 4.06
C LEU A 84 8.59 -23.23 3.79
N THR A 85 7.64 -22.33 4.03
CA THR A 85 7.91 -20.89 3.98
C THR A 85 8.12 -20.37 5.40
N LEU A 86 9.38 -20.03 5.71
CA LEU A 86 9.82 -19.49 6.99
C LEU A 86 9.75 -17.95 6.96
N VAL A 87 8.66 -17.42 7.54
CA VAL A 87 8.45 -15.98 7.73
C VAL A 87 9.21 -15.52 8.96
N MET A 88 10.50 -15.28 8.74
CA MET A 88 11.48 -14.87 9.75
C MET A 88 12.53 -13.95 9.14
N SER A 89 12.75 -12.80 9.76
CA SER A 89 13.81 -11.87 9.40
C SER A 89 15.16 -12.55 9.57
N ALA A 90 16.05 -12.34 8.60
CA ALA A 90 17.36 -12.98 8.54
C ALA A 90 17.31 -14.53 8.54
N GLY A 91 16.17 -15.18 8.26
CA GLY A 91 16.08 -16.64 8.23
C GLY A 91 16.91 -17.32 7.15
N ALA A 92 17.27 -16.61 6.09
CA ALA A 92 18.22 -17.04 5.06
C ALA A 92 19.66 -16.56 5.32
N HIS A 93 19.89 -15.72 6.33
CA HIS A 93 21.20 -15.17 6.63
C HIS A 93 22.05 -16.18 7.40
N GLY A 94 23.24 -16.51 6.87
CA GLY A 94 24.28 -17.25 7.59
C GLY A 94 25.40 -16.30 7.96
N ALA A 95 25.82 -16.31 9.23
CA ALA A 95 26.86 -15.43 9.75
C ALA A 95 28.01 -16.24 10.39
N GLY A 96 29.25 -15.76 10.27
CA GLY A 96 30.40 -16.34 10.98
C GLY A 96 30.71 -17.81 10.64
N GLY A 97 30.37 -18.28 9.44
CA GLY A 97 30.54 -19.68 9.04
C GLY A 97 29.45 -20.62 9.54
N ARG A 98 28.44 -20.12 10.25
CA ARG A 98 27.27 -20.90 10.69
C ARG A 98 26.19 -20.92 9.59
N PRO A 99 25.51 -22.06 9.40
CA PRO A 99 24.39 -22.15 8.46
C PRO A 99 23.21 -21.28 8.93
N SER A 100 22.43 -20.77 7.99
CA SER A 100 21.17 -20.09 8.29
C SER A 100 20.13 -21.08 8.84
N ALA A 101 19.13 -20.59 9.58
CA ALA A 101 18.03 -21.43 10.07
C ALA A 101 17.34 -22.18 8.92
N ALA A 102 17.12 -21.53 7.78
CA ALA A 102 16.56 -22.15 6.60
C ALA A 102 17.43 -23.31 6.08
N ARG A 103 18.76 -23.14 6.05
CA ARG A 103 19.69 -24.21 5.66
C ARG A 103 19.64 -25.37 6.65
N VAL A 104 19.64 -25.12 7.96
CA VAL A 104 19.56 -26.19 8.97
C VAL A 104 18.27 -26.98 8.84
N ILE A 105 17.13 -26.32 8.71
CA ILE A 105 15.83 -26.98 8.54
C ILE A 105 15.80 -27.80 7.23
N CYS A 106 16.26 -27.20 6.14
CA CYS A 106 16.30 -27.82 4.82
C CYS A 106 17.07 -29.14 4.83
N GLU A 107 18.31 -29.13 5.33
CA GLU A 107 19.17 -30.33 5.32
C GLU A 107 18.70 -31.39 6.34
N ARG A 108 18.25 -30.98 7.53
CA ARG A 108 17.90 -31.92 8.60
C ARG A 108 16.55 -32.61 8.40
N TRP A 109 15.56 -31.91 7.81
CA TRP A 109 14.23 -32.49 7.55
C TRP A 109 14.00 -32.87 6.09
N GLY A 110 14.92 -32.55 5.17
CA GLY A 110 14.79 -32.89 3.75
C GLY A 110 13.65 -32.13 3.05
N LEU A 111 13.38 -30.90 3.49
CA LEU A 111 12.32 -30.03 2.96
C LEU A 111 12.94 -28.93 2.09
N ASP A 112 12.23 -28.50 1.06
CA ASP A 112 12.54 -27.21 0.45
C ASP A 112 12.12 -26.09 1.41
N VAL A 113 12.95 -25.05 1.55
CA VAL A 113 12.67 -23.92 2.46
C VAL A 113 12.78 -22.59 1.73
N LEU A 114 11.75 -21.75 1.86
CA LEU A 114 11.78 -20.33 1.49
C LEU A 114 11.99 -19.48 2.73
N ALA A 115 12.98 -18.59 2.73
CA ALA A 115 13.25 -17.70 3.86
C ALA A 115 13.76 -16.33 3.41
N ALA A 116 13.53 -15.30 4.23
CA ALA A 116 14.00 -13.95 3.98
C ALA A 116 15.47 -13.78 4.41
N ALA A 117 16.30 -13.15 3.58
CA ALA A 117 17.67 -12.79 3.95
C ALA A 117 17.74 -11.52 4.80
N GLY A 118 16.81 -10.58 4.58
CA GLY A 118 16.65 -9.36 5.35
C GLY A 118 15.40 -9.42 6.22
N THR A 119 14.76 -8.27 6.41
CA THR A 119 13.48 -8.19 7.13
C THR A 119 12.40 -9.01 6.42
N ALA A 120 11.64 -9.81 7.16
CA ALA A 120 10.46 -10.52 6.67
C ALA A 120 9.21 -9.73 7.02
N LEU A 121 8.49 -9.26 6.00
CA LEU A 121 7.28 -8.47 6.15
C LEU A 121 6.10 -9.17 5.47
N VAL A 122 4.90 -8.98 6.03
CA VAL A 122 3.64 -9.45 5.45
C VAL A 122 2.80 -8.25 5.03
N THR A 123 2.36 -8.24 3.79
CA THR A 123 1.54 -7.15 3.22
C THR A 123 0.08 -7.27 3.67
N ALA A 124 -0.74 -6.27 3.34
CA ALA A 124 -2.16 -6.26 3.70
C ALA A 124 -2.95 -7.39 3.00
N ASP A 125 -2.54 -7.78 1.79
CA ASP A 125 -3.12 -8.87 0.99
C ASP A 125 -2.51 -10.25 1.30
N GLY A 126 -1.65 -10.35 2.33
CA GLY A 126 -1.07 -11.62 2.78
C GLY A 126 0.13 -12.10 1.96
N ALA A 127 0.65 -11.26 1.08
CA ALA A 127 1.89 -11.55 0.37
C ALA A 127 3.11 -11.27 1.27
N LEU A 128 4.24 -11.86 0.89
CA LEU A 128 5.47 -11.79 1.67
C LEU A 128 6.45 -10.85 0.99
N PHE A 129 7.02 -9.91 1.73
CA PHE A 129 7.93 -8.90 1.23
C PHE A 129 9.21 -8.87 2.06
N SER A 130 10.36 -8.86 1.39
CA SER A 130 11.66 -8.64 2.01
C SER A 130 12.43 -7.61 1.19
N PRO A 131 12.51 -6.35 1.68
CA PRO A 131 13.08 -5.25 0.93
C PRO A 131 14.59 -5.47 0.73
N ASP A 132 15.06 -5.22 -0.50
CA ASP A 132 16.47 -5.28 -0.85
C ASP A 132 17.07 -3.87 -0.75
N LEU A 133 17.52 -3.53 0.47
CA LEU A 133 18.01 -2.19 0.78
C LEU A 133 19.50 -2.06 0.38
N PRO A 134 19.94 -0.90 -0.12
CA PRO A 134 21.36 -0.63 -0.32
C PRO A 134 22.21 -0.97 0.91
N GLY A 135 23.14 -1.91 0.77
CA GLY A 135 24.04 -2.34 1.85
C GLY A 135 23.50 -3.42 2.78
N ALA A 136 22.27 -3.90 2.59
CA ALA A 136 21.69 -5.01 3.34
C ALA A 136 20.98 -5.99 2.39
N SER A 137 21.50 -7.22 2.31
CA SER A 137 20.96 -8.26 1.42
C SER A 137 19.52 -8.61 1.78
N GLY A 138 18.57 -8.21 0.92
CA GLY A 138 17.17 -8.54 1.10
C GLY A 138 16.68 -9.70 0.24
N GLY A 139 15.36 -9.88 0.25
CA GLY A 139 14.65 -10.83 -0.59
C GLY A 139 14.53 -12.23 -0.01
N TRP A 140 13.73 -13.02 -0.70
CA TRP A 140 13.41 -14.41 -0.42
C TRP A 140 14.35 -15.35 -1.17
N TRP A 141 14.80 -16.37 -0.45
CA TRP A 141 15.77 -17.36 -0.91
C TRP A 141 15.20 -18.75 -0.77
N HIS A 142 15.48 -19.60 -1.77
CA HIS A 142 15.07 -20.99 -1.82
C HIS A 142 16.26 -21.88 -1.50
N PHE A 143 16.06 -22.76 -0.52
CA PHE A 143 17.00 -23.79 -0.09
C PHE A 143 16.41 -25.14 -0.46
N SER A 144 17.23 -25.98 -1.10
CA SER A 144 16.92 -27.38 -1.37
C SER A 144 18.04 -28.26 -0.82
N PRO A 145 17.73 -29.47 -0.33
CA PRO A 145 18.73 -30.33 0.31
C PRO A 145 19.92 -30.61 -0.62
N GLY A 146 21.14 -30.37 -0.14
CA GLY A 146 22.38 -30.57 -0.90
C GLY A 146 22.60 -29.61 -2.08
N VAL A 147 21.79 -28.56 -2.24
CA VAL A 147 21.91 -27.57 -3.33
C VAL A 147 22.20 -26.19 -2.77
N ASP A 148 22.98 -25.39 -3.49
CA ASP A 148 23.21 -23.99 -3.13
C ASP A 148 21.92 -23.17 -3.11
N ALA A 149 21.83 -22.27 -2.12
CA ALA A 149 20.67 -21.42 -1.96
C ALA A 149 20.56 -20.45 -3.14
N ARG A 150 19.35 -20.30 -3.69
CA ARG A 150 19.09 -19.40 -4.82
C ARG A 150 18.13 -18.28 -4.41
N ARG A 151 18.44 -17.05 -4.81
CA ARG A 151 17.51 -15.92 -4.64
C ARG A 151 16.30 -16.12 -5.56
N VAL A 152 15.10 -15.88 -5.02
CA VAL A 152 13.82 -15.97 -5.75
C VAL A 152 13.37 -14.57 -6.17
N SER A 153 12.93 -13.75 -5.23
CA SER A 153 12.44 -12.39 -5.46
C SER A 153 12.44 -11.61 -4.15
N SER A 154 12.28 -10.28 -4.20
CA SER A 154 11.92 -9.48 -3.03
C SER A 154 10.51 -9.75 -2.52
N HIS A 155 9.67 -10.44 -3.29
CA HIS A 155 8.27 -10.67 -2.97
C HIS A 155 7.80 -12.09 -3.32
N LEU A 156 6.90 -12.65 -2.50
CA LEU A 156 6.22 -13.91 -2.76
C LEU A 156 4.69 -13.74 -2.62
N PRO A 157 3.88 -14.26 -3.55
CA PRO A 157 4.30 -14.90 -4.81
C PRO A 157 5.00 -13.90 -5.76
N VAL A 158 5.87 -14.41 -6.62
CA VAL A 158 6.61 -13.59 -7.60
C VAL A 158 5.60 -12.96 -8.57
N PRO A 159 5.50 -11.62 -8.67
CA PRO A 159 4.59 -10.99 -9.62
C PRO A 159 4.98 -11.29 -11.06
N GLU A 160 4.00 -11.58 -11.93
CA GLU A 160 4.26 -11.93 -13.33
C GLU A 160 4.97 -10.80 -14.11
N TRP A 161 4.70 -9.55 -13.73
CA TRP A 161 5.31 -8.37 -14.33
C TRP A 161 6.78 -8.16 -13.93
N GLU A 162 7.27 -8.81 -12.86
CA GLU A 162 8.59 -8.53 -12.29
C GLU A 162 9.72 -8.77 -13.31
N ALA A 163 9.63 -9.85 -14.08
CA ALA A 163 10.63 -10.19 -15.10
C ALA A 163 10.69 -9.16 -16.24
N ALA A 164 9.57 -8.51 -16.57
CA ALA A 164 9.53 -7.46 -17.58
C ALA A 164 10.18 -6.17 -17.07
N VAL A 165 9.86 -5.77 -15.84
CA VAL A 165 10.46 -4.61 -15.17
C VAL A 165 11.98 -4.78 -15.02
N ARG A 166 12.44 -5.96 -14.58
CA ARG A 166 13.88 -6.24 -14.44
C ARG A 166 14.64 -6.16 -15.77
N ARG A 167 14.01 -6.50 -16.90
CA ARG A 167 14.62 -6.41 -18.24
C ARG A 167 14.90 -4.99 -18.70
N VAL A 168 14.17 -4.00 -18.18
CA VAL A 168 14.44 -2.58 -18.43
C VAL A 168 15.84 -2.20 -17.92
N GLY A 169 16.26 -2.80 -16.79
CA GLY A 169 17.55 -2.53 -16.17
C GLY A 169 17.69 -1.09 -15.69
N ARG A 170 18.89 -0.75 -15.20
CA ARG A 170 19.24 0.62 -14.86
C ARG A 170 19.63 1.37 -16.13
N GLN A 171 18.94 2.47 -16.42
CA GLN A 171 19.22 3.32 -17.57
C GLN A 171 19.04 4.80 -17.24
N THR A 172 19.46 5.68 -18.14
CA THR A 172 19.25 7.12 -18.03
C THR A 172 18.47 7.62 -19.23
N VAL A 173 17.34 8.30 -18.98
CA VAL A 173 16.44 8.85 -20.00
C VAL A 173 16.24 10.32 -19.71
N ALA A 174 16.62 11.20 -20.64
CA ALA A 174 16.45 12.65 -20.53
C ALA A 174 16.91 13.24 -19.17
N GLY A 175 18.11 12.84 -18.70
CA GLY A 175 18.67 13.32 -17.43
C GLY A 175 18.05 12.70 -16.18
N HIS A 176 17.25 11.64 -16.31
CA HIS A 176 16.65 10.92 -15.19
C HIS A 176 17.16 9.47 -15.16
N VAL A 177 17.50 8.99 -13.96
CA VAL A 177 17.82 7.57 -13.76
C VAL A 177 16.53 6.80 -13.59
N VAL A 178 16.40 5.75 -14.38
CA VAL A 178 15.33 4.76 -14.31
C VAL A 178 15.94 3.47 -13.85
N GLU A 179 15.40 2.86 -12.79
CA GLU A 179 15.90 1.60 -12.27
C GLU A 179 14.78 0.70 -11.75
N PRO A 180 14.91 -0.63 -11.88
CA PRO A 180 13.96 -1.56 -11.30
C PRO A 180 14.05 -1.52 -9.77
N VAL A 181 12.89 -1.51 -9.13
CA VAL A 181 12.70 -1.57 -7.68
C VAL A 181 11.66 -2.64 -7.36
N PRO A 182 11.53 -3.10 -6.11
CA PRO A 182 10.62 -4.19 -5.77
C PRO A 182 9.18 -3.98 -6.24
N ALA A 183 8.65 -2.75 -6.15
CA ALA A 183 7.28 -2.41 -6.55
C ALA A 183 7.10 -2.06 -8.04
N GLY A 184 8.17 -2.04 -8.85
CA GLY A 184 8.10 -1.67 -10.26
C GLY A 184 9.35 -0.91 -10.73
N LEU A 185 9.15 0.28 -11.29
CA LEU A 185 10.25 1.15 -11.75
C LEU A 185 10.32 2.41 -10.89
N SER A 186 11.53 2.85 -10.58
CA SER A 186 11.78 4.15 -9.95
C SER A 186 12.38 5.11 -10.97
N VAL A 187 11.89 6.35 -10.98
CA VAL A 187 12.41 7.44 -11.80
C VAL A 187 12.80 8.61 -10.90
N ARG A 188 14.04 9.08 -11.06
CA ARG A 188 14.59 10.19 -10.30
C ARG A 188 15.55 11.02 -11.13
N PRO A 189 15.77 12.30 -10.79
CA PRO A 189 16.83 13.09 -11.43
C PRO A 189 18.19 12.42 -11.34
N ALA A 190 18.98 12.52 -12.42
CA ALA A 190 20.38 12.11 -12.41
C ALA A 190 21.21 13.15 -11.62
N GLY A 191 22.03 12.68 -10.67
CA GLY A 191 22.86 13.55 -9.85
C GLY A 191 22.99 13.07 -8.40
N PRO A 192 23.72 13.82 -7.56
CA PRO A 192 23.85 13.51 -6.14
C PRO A 192 22.48 13.56 -5.48
N THR A 193 22.03 12.44 -4.95
CA THR A 193 20.74 12.30 -4.26
C THR A 193 21.01 11.90 -2.80
N PRO A 194 20.23 12.39 -1.82
CA PRO A 194 20.32 11.88 -0.45
C PRO A 194 20.10 10.37 -0.41
N VAL A 195 20.80 9.66 0.48
CA VAL A 195 20.68 8.19 0.63
C VAL A 195 19.22 7.75 0.78
N THR A 196 18.39 8.55 1.47
CA THR A 196 16.96 8.29 1.67
C THR A 196 16.14 8.28 0.37
N ALA A 197 16.56 9.03 -0.66
CA ALA A 197 15.92 9.02 -1.97
C ALA A 197 16.18 7.70 -2.73
N HIS A 198 17.28 7.01 -2.42
CA HIS A 198 17.61 5.70 -2.98
C HIS A 198 16.91 4.56 -2.24
N THR A 199 16.70 4.68 -0.93
CA THR A 199 16.15 3.58 -0.11
C THR A 199 14.62 3.54 -0.11
N ARG A 200 13.93 4.68 -0.19
CA ARG A 200 12.45 4.74 -0.12
C ARG A 200 11.72 3.90 -1.18
N PRO A 201 12.07 3.97 -2.49
CA PRO A 201 11.44 3.12 -3.50
C PRO A 201 11.57 1.62 -3.20
N HIS A 202 12.66 1.21 -2.54
CA HIS A 202 12.93 -0.19 -2.18
C HIS A 202 12.12 -0.69 -0.99
N ALA A 203 11.52 0.21 -0.21
CA ALA A 203 10.69 -0.12 0.93
C ALA A 203 9.19 -0.25 0.57
N ILE A 204 8.79 0.06 -0.66
CA ILE A 204 7.41 -0.06 -1.11
C ILE A 204 7.16 -1.53 -1.50
N PRO A 205 6.20 -2.21 -0.87
CA PRO A 205 5.83 -3.56 -1.26
C PRO A 205 5.23 -3.57 -2.67
N PRO A 206 5.58 -4.54 -3.52
CA PRO A 206 4.89 -4.71 -4.79
C PRO A 206 3.44 -5.12 -4.61
N GLU A 207 2.61 -4.71 -5.57
CA GLU A 207 1.26 -5.26 -5.74
C GLU A 207 1.30 -6.35 -6.82
N ARG A 208 0.61 -7.48 -6.56
CA ARG A 208 0.67 -8.68 -7.41
C ARG A 208 0.41 -8.38 -8.90
N ASP A 209 -0.65 -7.62 -9.18
CA ASP A 209 -1.13 -7.42 -10.55
C ASP A 209 -0.90 -5.99 -11.06
N ARG A 210 -0.17 -5.16 -10.30
CA ARG A 210 -0.04 -3.73 -10.57
C ARG A 210 1.36 -3.18 -10.28
N PRO A 211 2.26 -3.15 -11.28
CA PRO A 211 3.54 -2.48 -11.13
C PRO A 211 3.35 -0.97 -10.92
N GLN A 212 4.23 -0.36 -10.13
CA GLN A 212 4.26 1.08 -9.91
C GLN A 212 5.36 1.74 -10.75
N LEU A 213 5.08 2.92 -11.31
CA LEU A 213 6.11 3.86 -11.77
C LEU A 213 6.28 4.94 -10.72
N ILE A 214 7.30 4.77 -9.89
CA ILE A 214 7.56 5.57 -8.69
C ILE A 214 8.38 6.79 -9.06
N LEU A 215 7.81 7.98 -8.86
CA LEU A 215 8.45 9.25 -9.15
C LEU A 215 8.99 9.85 -7.86
N ALA A 216 10.31 10.01 -7.78
CA ALA A 216 10.96 10.70 -6.66
C ALA A 216 10.81 12.23 -6.71
N SER A 217 10.41 12.76 -7.87
CA SER A 217 10.01 14.16 -8.07
C SER A 217 9.02 14.27 -9.22
N THR A 218 8.20 15.31 -9.24
CA THR A 218 7.26 15.60 -10.35
C THR A 218 7.86 16.36 -11.52
N GLN A 219 9.14 16.70 -11.44
CA GLN A 219 9.84 17.44 -12.48
C GLN A 219 10.28 16.57 -13.68
N VAL A 220 9.81 15.32 -13.74
CA VAL A 220 10.09 14.42 -14.86
C VAL A 220 9.19 14.77 -16.04
N PRO A 221 9.74 15.08 -17.23
CA PRO A 221 8.92 15.36 -18.41
C PRO A 221 8.07 14.15 -18.83
N ALA A 222 6.81 14.38 -19.20
CA ALA A 222 5.90 13.32 -19.68
C ALA A 222 6.51 12.51 -20.84
N ALA A 223 7.20 13.17 -21.77
CA ALA A 223 7.89 12.53 -22.89
C ALA A 223 8.99 11.54 -22.45
N ALA A 224 9.71 11.83 -21.36
CA ALA A 224 10.70 10.91 -20.82
C ALA A 224 10.02 9.67 -20.22
N LEU A 225 8.91 9.86 -19.50
CA LEU A 225 8.11 8.75 -18.98
C LEU A 225 7.49 7.92 -20.11
N ALA A 226 7.02 8.54 -21.18
CA ALA A 226 6.47 7.85 -22.35
C ALA A 226 7.47 6.86 -22.96
N VAL A 227 8.75 7.24 -23.08
CA VAL A 227 9.82 6.34 -23.54
C VAL A 227 10.00 5.14 -22.61
N VAL A 228 9.99 5.37 -21.29
CA VAL A 228 10.13 4.31 -20.29
C VAL A 228 8.95 3.34 -20.35
N VAL A 229 7.73 3.87 -20.41
CA VAL A 229 6.50 3.09 -20.41
C VAL A 229 6.32 2.33 -21.73
N ALA A 230 6.72 2.92 -22.86
CA ALA A 230 6.69 2.27 -24.16
C ALA A 230 7.66 1.08 -24.27
N ALA A 231 8.73 1.04 -23.46
CA ALA A 231 9.66 -0.09 -23.41
C ALA A 231 9.09 -1.32 -22.68
N LEU A 232 7.98 -1.18 -21.97
CA LEU A 232 7.32 -2.29 -21.26
C LEU A 232 6.38 -3.07 -22.19
N PRO A 233 6.23 -4.40 -22.00
CA PRO A 233 5.20 -5.18 -22.65
C PRO A 233 3.80 -4.61 -22.37
N GLU A 234 2.90 -4.73 -23.33
CA GLU A 234 1.56 -4.14 -23.27
C GLU A 234 0.75 -4.53 -22.01
N PRO A 235 0.71 -5.80 -21.55
CA PRO A 235 0.02 -6.14 -20.30
C PRO A 235 0.59 -5.41 -19.07
N VAL A 236 1.90 -5.21 -19.03
CA VAL A 236 2.59 -4.53 -17.92
C VAL A 236 2.34 -3.03 -18.00
N ARG A 237 2.35 -2.46 -19.21
CA ARG A 237 2.04 -1.05 -19.46
C ARG A 237 0.60 -0.72 -19.06
N ALA A 238 -0.37 -1.54 -19.46
CA ALA A 238 -1.80 -1.33 -19.14
C ALA A 238 -2.08 -1.39 -17.64
N ALA A 239 -1.34 -2.23 -16.90
CA ALA A 239 -1.46 -2.37 -15.46
C ALA A 239 -0.62 -1.35 -14.66
N LEU A 240 0.23 -0.55 -15.30
CA LEU A 240 1.16 0.35 -14.61
C LEU A 240 0.42 1.52 -13.95
N ARG A 241 0.76 1.81 -12.68
CA ARG A 241 0.24 2.98 -11.96
C ARG A 241 1.35 3.97 -11.60
N LEU A 242 1.15 5.25 -11.92
CA LEU A 242 2.03 6.33 -11.48
C LEU A 242 1.89 6.56 -9.97
N LEU A 243 3.01 6.65 -9.26
CA LEU A 243 3.03 6.89 -7.82
C LEU A 243 4.05 7.98 -7.47
N SER A 244 3.63 9.01 -6.76
CA SER A 244 4.52 10.06 -6.26
C SER A 244 5.07 9.69 -4.87
N LEU A 245 6.37 9.90 -4.64
CA LEU A 245 6.99 9.78 -3.31
C LEU A 245 6.91 11.06 -2.48
N ASP A 246 6.76 12.21 -3.13
CA ASP A 246 6.71 13.54 -2.52
C ASP A 246 5.27 14.03 -2.26
N GLY A 247 4.28 13.25 -2.67
CA GLY A 247 2.85 13.53 -2.50
C GLY A 247 2.29 14.61 -3.42
N GLN A 248 3.09 15.08 -4.38
CA GLN A 248 2.62 16.03 -5.39
C GLN A 248 1.60 15.36 -6.32
N PRO A 249 0.53 16.07 -6.74
CA PRO A 249 -0.50 15.52 -7.59
C PRO A 249 0.06 15.20 -8.99
N LEU A 250 -0.21 13.98 -9.46
CA LEU A 250 0.29 13.48 -10.74
C LEU A 250 -0.77 13.49 -11.86
N THR A 251 -1.98 14.01 -11.61
CA THR A 251 -3.09 13.95 -12.58
C THR A 251 -2.75 14.62 -13.90
N ARG A 252 -2.18 15.84 -13.86
CA ARG A 252 -1.74 16.55 -15.07
C ARG A 252 -0.66 15.78 -15.84
N LEU A 253 0.30 15.20 -15.13
CA LEU A 253 1.35 14.39 -15.74
C LEU A 253 0.78 13.11 -16.36
N GLY A 254 -0.17 12.47 -15.69
CA GLY A 254 -0.87 11.29 -16.19
C GLY A 254 -1.71 11.58 -17.43
N GLU A 255 -2.37 12.74 -17.47
CA GLU A 255 -3.10 13.23 -18.62
C GLU A 255 -2.18 13.52 -19.83
N GLU A 256 -1.03 14.17 -19.62
CA GLU A 256 -0.04 14.40 -20.68
C GLU A 256 0.57 13.09 -21.18
N LEU A 257 0.79 12.13 -20.27
CA LEU A 257 1.30 10.80 -20.62
C LEU A 257 0.27 9.97 -21.38
N ALA A 258 -1.01 10.07 -21.03
CA ALA A 258 -2.10 9.40 -21.73
C ALA A 258 -2.19 9.88 -23.19
N ASP A 259 -2.07 11.19 -23.43
CA ASP A 259 -2.03 11.75 -24.79
C ASP A 259 -0.81 11.24 -25.60
N LEU A 260 0.36 11.15 -24.97
CA LEU A 260 1.59 10.71 -25.63
C LEU A 260 1.59 9.20 -25.95
N LEU A 261 0.95 8.39 -25.11
CA LEU A 261 0.86 6.94 -25.28
C LEU A 261 -0.38 6.50 -26.07
N ASP A 262 -1.33 7.41 -26.31
CA ASP A 262 -2.66 7.11 -26.84
C ASP A 262 -3.35 5.97 -26.08
N SER A 263 -3.20 5.97 -24.75
CA SER A 263 -3.75 4.93 -23.87
C SER A 263 -4.12 5.48 -22.50
N GLU A 264 -5.02 4.81 -21.78
CA GLU A 264 -5.33 5.14 -20.39
C GLU A 264 -4.10 5.01 -19.48
N VAL A 265 -3.95 5.94 -18.53
CA VAL A 265 -2.87 5.96 -17.54
C VAL A 265 -3.48 5.96 -16.14
N GLN A 266 -3.07 5.01 -15.30
CA GLN A 266 -3.48 4.94 -13.90
C GLN A 266 -2.57 5.81 -13.04
N VAL A 267 -3.15 6.58 -12.11
CA VAL A 267 -2.44 7.49 -11.21
C VAL A 267 -2.91 7.25 -9.79
N ALA A 268 -1.97 6.97 -8.89
CA ALA A 268 -2.23 6.89 -7.46
C ALA A 268 -2.48 8.29 -6.88
N VAL A 269 -3.41 8.39 -5.93
CA VAL A 269 -3.68 9.61 -5.18
C VAL A 269 -3.02 9.52 -3.80
N GLY A 270 -2.13 10.47 -3.51
CA GLY A 270 -1.31 10.50 -2.30
C GLY A 270 0.06 9.85 -2.48
N ALA A 271 0.84 9.83 -1.40
CA ALA A 271 2.17 9.22 -1.33
C ALA A 271 2.18 8.03 -0.37
N PRO A 272 3.09 7.06 -0.57
CA PRO A 272 3.26 5.96 0.37
C PRO A 272 3.79 6.48 1.71
N ALA A 273 2.99 6.30 2.77
CA ALA A 273 3.39 6.52 4.14
C ALA A 273 3.47 5.15 4.84
N GLY A 274 4.61 4.89 5.50
CA GLY A 274 4.71 3.76 6.41
C GLY A 274 3.73 3.95 7.56
N THR A 275 3.03 2.89 7.95
CA THR A 275 2.29 2.90 9.21
C THR A 275 3.23 2.49 10.33
N ASP A 276 3.10 3.10 11.52
CA ASP A 276 3.75 2.57 12.72
C ASP A 276 3.27 1.11 12.90
N SER A 277 4.16 0.17 12.60
CA SER A 277 3.89 -1.26 12.71
C SER A 277 3.53 -1.55 14.17
N GLY A 278 2.36 -2.16 14.41
CA GLY A 278 1.96 -2.62 15.74
C GLY A 278 2.78 -3.80 16.27
N ALA A 279 3.72 -4.34 15.48
CA ALA A 279 4.65 -5.35 15.96
C ALA A 279 5.66 -4.73 16.95
N PRO A 280 5.96 -5.41 18.08
CA PRO A 280 6.92 -4.91 19.05
C PRO A 280 8.32 -4.79 18.43
N SER A 281 9.10 -3.84 18.93
CA SER A 281 10.51 -3.69 18.56
C SER A 281 11.25 -5.02 18.77
N GLY A 282 11.95 -5.52 17.74
CA GLY A 282 12.68 -6.78 17.78
C GLY A 282 11.88 -8.03 17.36
N ALA A 283 10.63 -7.90 16.92
CA ALA A 283 9.90 -9.01 16.32
C ALA A 283 10.58 -9.50 15.02
N SER A 284 10.68 -10.82 14.85
CA SER A 284 11.33 -11.43 13.68
C SER A 284 10.45 -11.39 12.43
N ALA A 285 9.13 -11.21 12.53
CA ALA A 285 8.23 -10.96 11.41
C ALA A 285 7.47 -9.64 11.64
N GLY A 286 7.31 -8.85 10.58
CA GLY A 286 6.68 -7.53 10.65
C GLY A 286 5.54 -7.33 9.66
N ASP A 287 4.87 -6.19 9.79
CA ASP A 287 3.83 -5.75 8.85
C ASP A 287 4.44 -4.81 7.80
N ALA A 288 4.13 -5.05 6.53
CA ALA A 288 4.50 -4.20 5.39
C ALA A 288 3.35 -3.27 4.97
N MET A 289 2.46 -2.89 5.89
CA MET A 289 1.35 -2.01 5.56
C MET A 289 1.85 -0.62 5.16
N VAL A 290 1.73 -0.33 3.86
CA VAL A 290 1.93 1.00 3.29
C VAL A 290 0.56 1.55 2.93
N GLU A 291 0.27 2.74 3.43
CA GLU A 291 -0.96 3.43 3.12
C GLU A 291 -0.67 4.70 2.33
N LEU A 292 -1.50 4.96 1.32
CA LEU A 292 -1.45 6.23 0.60
C LEU A 292 -2.03 7.32 1.48
N ARG A 293 -1.24 8.37 1.71
CA ARG A 293 -1.64 9.56 2.46
C ARG A 293 -1.25 10.80 1.68
N MET A 294 -2.04 11.86 1.84
CA MET A 294 -1.62 13.18 1.40
C MET A 294 -0.42 13.62 2.23
N VAL A 295 0.52 14.33 1.61
CA VAL A 295 1.77 14.75 2.26
C VAL A 295 1.88 16.26 2.18
N ASP A 296 2.11 16.91 3.33
CA ASP A 296 2.27 18.35 3.40
C ASP A 296 3.62 18.81 2.79
N SER A 297 3.82 20.13 2.69
CA SER A 297 5.06 20.72 2.18
C SER A 297 6.32 20.37 2.97
N ARG A 298 6.18 19.79 4.17
CA ARG A 298 7.29 19.31 5.02
C ARG A 298 7.52 17.80 4.88
N GLY A 299 6.80 17.11 3.99
CA GLY A 299 6.92 15.67 3.84
C GLY A 299 6.17 14.87 4.91
N ARG A 300 5.28 15.51 5.69
CA ARG A 300 4.52 14.84 6.76
C ARG A 300 3.20 14.29 6.23
N PRO A 301 2.85 13.03 6.51
CA PRO A 301 1.53 12.49 6.19
C PRO A 301 0.43 13.29 6.89
N SER A 302 -0.60 13.67 6.15
CA SER A 302 -1.77 14.43 6.63
C SER A 302 -2.98 13.49 6.73
N TRP A 303 -3.86 13.49 5.74
CA TRP A 303 -5.08 12.67 5.70
C TRP A 303 -5.00 11.61 4.61
N ARG A 304 -5.91 10.64 4.66
CA ARG A 304 -5.97 9.51 3.73
C ARG A 304 -6.98 9.82 2.61
N PRO A 305 -6.58 9.90 1.34
CA PRO A 305 -7.49 10.27 0.26
C PRO A 305 -8.62 9.24 0.08
N PHE A 306 -9.79 9.74 -0.35
CA PHE A 306 -10.93 8.89 -0.67
C PHE A 306 -10.76 8.24 -2.05
N ALA A 307 -10.32 8.99 -3.06
CA ALA A 307 -9.80 8.40 -4.28
C ALA A 307 -8.45 7.75 -3.99
N ARG A 308 -8.24 6.51 -4.44
CA ARG A 308 -6.95 5.81 -4.36
C ARG A 308 -6.25 5.77 -5.71
N THR A 309 -7.01 5.52 -6.76
CA THR A 309 -6.54 5.47 -8.14
C THR A 309 -7.50 6.26 -9.02
N VAL A 310 -6.93 7.11 -9.87
CA VAL A 310 -7.64 7.78 -10.95
C VAL A 310 -7.07 7.35 -12.29
N VAL A 311 -7.91 7.30 -13.32
CA VAL A 311 -7.51 7.01 -14.69
C VAL A 311 -7.61 8.28 -15.52
N CYS A 312 -6.50 8.63 -16.14
CA CYS A 312 -6.40 9.69 -17.14
C CYS A 312 -6.54 9.04 -18.52
N SER A 313 -7.51 9.48 -19.31
CA SER A 313 -7.72 9.02 -20.69
C SER A 313 -7.15 10.03 -21.70
N PRO A 314 -6.73 9.59 -22.89
CA PRO A 314 -6.30 10.50 -23.95
C PRO A 314 -7.40 11.49 -24.33
N ALA A 315 -7.02 12.70 -24.71
CA ALA A 315 -7.97 13.72 -25.15
C ALA A 315 -8.67 13.30 -26.47
N THR A 316 -9.96 12.97 -26.40
CA THR A 316 -10.79 12.81 -27.60
C THR A 316 -11.43 14.15 -27.99
N VAL A 317 -11.50 14.45 -29.28
CA VAL A 317 -12.10 15.69 -29.79
C VAL A 317 -13.55 15.82 -29.28
N GLY A 318 -13.82 16.87 -28.49
CA GLY A 318 -15.17 17.23 -28.04
C GLY A 318 -15.63 16.63 -26.71
N SER A 319 -14.81 15.86 -25.99
CA SER A 319 -15.15 15.40 -24.63
C SER A 319 -14.38 16.19 -23.56
N GLY A 320 -14.99 16.34 -22.38
CA GLY A 320 -14.33 16.95 -21.22
C GLY A 320 -13.23 16.05 -20.69
N ARG A 321 -12.02 16.62 -20.50
CA ARG A 321 -10.84 15.95 -19.95
C ARG A 321 -10.97 15.87 -18.42
N ALA A 322 -11.60 14.81 -17.91
CA ALA A 322 -11.75 14.58 -16.49
C ALA A 322 -11.12 13.23 -16.08
N PRO A 323 -10.19 13.21 -15.10
CA PRO A 323 -9.75 11.97 -14.50
C PRO A 323 -10.93 11.21 -13.88
N ARG A 324 -10.99 9.90 -14.13
CA ARG A 324 -12.03 9.02 -13.58
C ARG A 324 -11.50 8.30 -12.34
N VAL A 325 -12.17 8.40 -11.21
CA VAL A 325 -11.83 7.59 -10.03
C VAL A 325 -12.22 6.14 -10.31
N THR A 326 -11.25 5.21 -10.27
CA THR A 326 -11.48 3.77 -10.50
C THR A 326 -11.30 2.94 -9.25
N GLU A 327 -10.55 3.44 -8.29
CA GLU A 327 -10.44 2.84 -6.96
C GLU A 327 -10.71 3.90 -5.91
N SER A 328 -11.65 3.61 -5.03
CA SER A 328 -11.99 4.49 -3.93
C SER A 328 -12.01 3.75 -2.61
N ARG A 329 -11.86 4.53 -1.54
CA ARG A 329 -12.02 4.11 -0.16
C ARG A 329 -13.04 5.07 0.44
N PRO A 330 -14.34 4.77 0.32
CA PRO A 330 -15.35 5.65 0.87
C PRO A 330 -15.18 5.77 2.39
N PRO A 331 -15.62 6.91 2.99
CA PRO A 331 -15.74 7.03 4.44
C PRO A 331 -16.39 5.77 5.01
N ALA A 332 -15.90 5.26 6.14
CA ALA A 332 -16.42 4.02 6.74
C ALA A 332 -17.96 4.07 6.91
N ALA A 333 -18.45 5.27 7.21
CA ALA A 333 -19.83 5.72 7.27
C ALA A 333 -20.74 5.39 6.07
N LEU A 334 -20.15 5.26 4.88
CA LEU A 334 -20.83 5.07 3.60
C LEU A 334 -20.58 3.67 3.02
N ARG A 335 -19.85 2.80 3.73
CA ARG A 335 -19.61 1.42 3.27
C ARG A 335 -20.90 0.61 3.38
N GLY A 336 -21.48 0.22 2.24
CA GLY A 336 -22.64 -0.68 2.18
C GLY A 336 -23.89 -0.13 1.48
N THR A 337 -23.87 1.09 0.94
CA THR A 337 -24.94 1.60 0.06
C THR A 337 -24.54 1.39 -1.41
N ALA A 338 -25.48 0.92 -2.23
CA ALA A 338 -25.21 0.16 -3.47
C ALA A 338 -24.55 0.92 -4.66
N ALA A 339 -23.98 0.13 -5.57
CA ALA A 339 -23.20 0.42 -6.79
C ALA A 339 -21.76 0.94 -6.58
N PRO A 340 -20.76 0.45 -7.35
CA PRO A 340 -19.34 0.74 -7.12
C PRO A 340 -18.93 2.21 -7.29
N ASP A 341 -19.77 3.03 -7.94
CA ASP A 341 -19.42 4.39 -8.34
C ASP A 341 -20.23 5.49 -7.62
N THR A 342 -21.25 5.12 -6.83
CA THR A 342 -22.18 6.06 -6.19
C THR A 342 -22.62 5.56 -4.82
N LEU A 343 -22.45 6.38 -3.78
CA LEU A 343 -22.89 6.03 -2.43
C LEU A 343 -24.20 6.77 -2.14
N SER A 344 -25.30 6.04 -2.00
CA SER A 344 -26.56 6.66 -1.58
C SER A 344 -26.41 7.16 -0.13
N VAL A 345 -26.71 8.43 0.11
CA VAL A 345 -26.74 9.01 1.47
C VAL A 345 -28.17 9.10 1.98
N ASP A 346 -29.07 9.49 1.08
CA ASP A 346 -30.52 9.50 1.24
C ASP A 346 -31.12 9.08 -0.11
N GLY A 347 -32.37 8.61 -0.16
CA GLY A 347 -32.98 8.09 -1.40
C GLY A 347 -32.92 9.06 -2.60
N ASP A 348 -32.84 10.37 -2.32
CA ASP A 348 -32.87 11.45 -3.31
C ASP A 348 -31.48 12.06 -3.63
N CYS A 349 -30.44 11.69 -2.87
CA CYS A 349 -29.13 12.32 -2.90
C CYS A 349 -27.99 11.28 -2.92
N LYS A 350 -26.96 11.51 -3.74
CA LYS A 350 -25.79 10.63 -3.86
C LYS A 350 -24.50 11.34 -3.53
N VAL A 351 -23.53 10.58 -3.00
CA VAL A 351 -22.14 10.99 -2.86
C VAL A 351 -21.29 10.28 -3.90
N VAL A 352 -20.46 11.05 -4.59
CA VAL A 352 -19.46 10.57 -5.55
C VAL A 352 -18.08 10.95 -5.05
N VAL A 353 -17.13 10.02 -5.13
CA VAL A 353 -15.73 10.29 -4.79
C VAL A 353 -15.08 11.04 -5.94
N THR A 354 -14.43 12.16 -5.63
CA THR A 354 -13.65 12.96 -6.59
C THR A 354 -12.15 12.83 -6.27
N PRO A 355 -11.23 13.25 -7.17
CA PRO A 355 -9.81 13.22 -6.85
C PRO A 355 -9.46 14.03 -5.59
N ALA A 356 -10.12 15.17 -5.36
CA ALA A 356 -9.86 16.06 -4.22
C ALA A 356 -10.71 15.80 -2.97
N GLY A 357 -11.73 14.93 -3.05
CA GLY A 357 -12.62 14.67 -1.92
C GLY A 357 -13.93 14.01 -2.34
N LEU A 358 -15.04 14.68 -2.06
CA LEU A 358 -16.39 14.17 -2.25
C LEU A 358 -17.26 15.21 -2.93
N TRP A 359 -18.18 14.76 -3.78
CA TRP A 359 -19.27 15.57 -4.31
C TRP A 359 -20.60 15.01 -3.80
N LEU A 360 -21.48 15.88 -3.34
CA LEU A 360 -22.85 15.57 -2.92
C LEU A 360 -23.82 16.28 -3.87
N GLY A 361 -24.68 15.51 -4.51
CA GLY A 361 -25.67 16.03 -5.47
C GLY A 361 -26.94 15.19 -5.54
N PRO A 362 -27.98 15.68 -6.24
CA PRO A 362 -29.16 14.89 -6.56
C PRO A 362 -28.80 13.58 -7.27
N HIS A 363 -29.58 12.52 -7.02
CA HIS A 363 -29.29 11.18 -7.54
C HIS A 363 -29.10 11.12 -9.07
N ASP A 364 -29.94 11.84 -9.82
CA ASP A 364 -29.97 11.84 -11.28
C ASP A 364 -29.05 12.87 -11.94
N THR A 365 -28.06 13.38 -11.22
CA THR A 365 -27.12 14.40 -11.73
C THR A 365 -25.68 13.94 -11.66
N ASP A 366 -24.82 14.46 -12.53
CA ASP A 366 -23.39 14.16 -12.51
C ASP A 366 -22.59 15.28 -11.83
N PRO A 367 -21.43 14.94 -11.23
CA PRO A 367 -20.53 15.94 -10.68
C PRO A 367 -20.10 16.97 -11.74
N PRO A 368 -20.04 18.27 -11.39
CA PRO A 368 -19.53 19.29 -12.30
C PRO A 368 -18.07 19.03 -12.69
N LEU A 369 -17.67 19.34 -13.93
CA LEU A 369 -16.30 19.13 -14.39
C LEU A 369 -15.23 19.72 -13.44
N LEU A 370 -15.49 20.89 -12.85
CA LEU A 370 -14.59 21.55 -11.91
C LEU A 370 -14.29 20.71 -10.66
N THR A 371 -15.22 19.87 -10.20
CA THR A 371 -15.02 18.98 -9.05
C THR A 371 -14.15 17.78 -9.43
N LEU A 372 -14.28 17.31 -10.68
CA LEU A 372 -13.54 16.16 -11.20
C LEU A 372 -12.08 16.49 -11.55
N ILE A 373 -11.79 17.73 -11.94
CA ILE A 373 -10.41 18.16 -12.29
C ILE A 373 -9.66 18.81 -11.12
N ARG A 374 -10.32 19.02 -9.97
CA ARG A 374 -9.68 19.63 -8.80
C ARG A 374 -8.55 18.71 -8.29
N PRO A 375 -7.30 19.19 -8.21
CA PRO A 375 -6.22 18.39 -7.67
C PRO A 375 -6.42 18.16 -6.16
N PRO A 376 -6.05 16.98 -5.63
CA PRO A 376 -6.03 16.73 -4.21
C PRO A 376 -4.99 17.60 -3.49
N ALA A 377 -5.32 18.03 -2.27
CA ALA A 377 -4.47 18.89 -1.46
C ALA A 377 -4.24 18.30 -0.06
N PRO A 378 -3.03 18.43 0.53
CA PRO A 378 -2.74 17.88 1.84
C PRO A 378 -3.39 18.63 3.01
N GLU A 379 -3.70 19.91 2.82
CA GLU A 379 -4.32 20.79 3.81
C GLU A 379 -5.86 20.72 3.83
N SER A 380 -6.49 20.25 2.74
CA SER A 380 -7.94 20.32 2.60
C SER A 380 -8.57 19.09 1.94
N VAL A 381 -9.78 18.78 2.36
CA VAL A 381 -10.68 17.79 1.75
C VAL A 381 -11.84 18.53 1.13
N ALA A 382 -11.98 18.50 -0.19
CA ALA A 382 -13.07 19.19 -0.87
C ALA A 382 -14.39 18.44 -0.65
N VAL A 383 -15.43 19.15 -0.23
CA VAL A 383 -16.82 18.67 -0.24
C VAL A 383 -17.62 19.60 -1.15
N ASP A 384 -17.82 19.17 -2.38
CA ASP A 384 -18.49 19.92 -3.43
C ASP A 384 -20.01 19.64 -3.39
N LEU A 385 -20.84 20.69 -3.46
CA LEU A 385 -22.30 20.61 -3.31
C LEU A 385 -23.03 21.09 -4.55
N GLY A 386 -23.99 20.28 -4.99
CA GLY A 386 -24.98 20.65 -6.01
C GLY A 386 -24.41 20.74 -7.43
N VAL A 387 -25.15 21.44 -8.29
CA VAL A 387 -24.91 21.54 -9.73
C VAL A 387 -24.95 23.01 -10.15
N PRO A 388 -24.04 23.47 -11.03
CA PRO A 388 -24.05 24.80 -11.62
C PRO A 388 -25.43 25.27 -12.10
N ARG A 389 -25.82 26.48 -11.69
CA ARG A 389 -27.03 27.19 -12.14
C ARG A 389 -28.34 26.47 -11.79
N GLN A 390 -28.32 25.68 -10.72
CA GLN A 390 -29.50 25.06 -10.13
C GLN A 390 -29.58 25.46 -8.67
N PRO A 391 -30.79 25.72 -8.12
CA PRO A 391 -30.97 25.86 -6.68
C PRO A 391 -30.45 24.62 -5.94
N LEU A 392 -29.93 24.81 -4.72
CA LEU A 392 -29.54 23.65 -3.91
C LEU A 392 -30.78 22.83 -3.54
N ALA A 393 -30.78 21.55 -3.91
CA ALA A 393 -31.84 20.63 -3.57
C ALA A 393 -31.92 20.41 -2.05
N ASP A 394 -33.13 20.30 -1.48
CA ASP A 394 -33.32 20.15 -0.04
C ASP A 394 -32.66 18.87 0.52
N CYS A 395 -32.54 17.80 -0.28
CA CYS A 395 -31.88 16.56 0.14
C CYS A 395 -30.38 16.77 0.49
N LEU A 396 -29.74 17.81 -0.06
CA LEU A 396 -28.33 18.09 0.18
C LEU A 396 -28.06 18.44 1.64
N TRP A 397 -29.00 19.05 2.35
CA TRP A 397 -28.81 19.44 3.75
C TRP A 397 -28.76 18.24 4.68
N ASN A 398 -29.69 17.30 4.53
CA ASN A 398 -29.68 16.04 5.28
C ASN A 398 -28.47 15.18 4.90
N GLY A 399 -28.13 15.15 3.61
CA GLY A 399 -26.97 14.45 3.10
C GLY A 399 -25.66 15.01 3.68
N LEU A 400 -25.54 16.34 3.77
CA LEU A 400 -24.39 17.02 4.33
C LEU A 400 -24.26 16.78 5.83
N GLU A 401 -25.34 16.89 6.60
CA GLU A 401 -25.34 16.59 8.04
C GLU A 401 -24.91 15.14 8.30
N THR A 402 -25.47 14.20 7.52
CA THR A 402 -25.14 12.77 7.63
C THR A 402 -23.68 12.51 7.26
N LEU A 403 -23.18 13.16 6.20
CA LEU A 403 -21.79 13.03 5.77
C LEU A 403 -20.85 13.56 6.85
N LEU A 404 -20.99 14.83 7.24
CA LEU A 404 -20.10 15.50 8.19
C LEU A 404 -20.11 14.85 9.57
N GLY A 405 -21.30 14.46 10.06
CA GLY A 405 -21.44 13.79 11.36
C GLY A 405 -20.80 12.40 11.43
N ARG A 406 -20.38 11.83 10.30
CA ARG A 406 -19.75 10.51 10.23
C ARG A 406 -18.33 10.50 9.66
N LEU A 407 -17.77 11.64 9.30
CA LEU A 407 -16.36 11.75 8.93
C LEU A 407 -15.47 11.58 10.16
N GLU A 408 -14.29 10.99 9.98
CA GLU A 408 -13.30 10.93 11.05
C GLU A 408 -12.91 12.37 11.48
N PRO A 409 -12.68 12.64 12.79
CA PRO A 409 -12.41 13.99 13.29
C PRO A 409 -11.24 14.70 12.57
N ASP A 410 -10.19 13.96 12.24
CA ASP A 410 -9.03 14.49 11.51
C ASP A 410 -9.38 14.91 10.09
N VAL A 411 -10.28 14.19 9.42
CA VAL A 411 -10.76 14.52 8.07
C VAL A 411 -11.69 15.73 8.15
N LEU A 412 -12.63 15.72 9.11
CA LEU A 412 -13.60 16.80 9.31
C LEU A 412 -12.92 18.16 9.51
N ALA A 413 -11.84 18.21 10.31
CA ALA A 413 -11.06 19.42 10.55
C ALA A 413 -10.39 20.01 9.28
N ARG A 414 -10.36 19.26 8.18
CA ARG A 414 -9.77 19.66 6.89
C ARG A 414 -10.83 19.89 5.82
N VAL A 415 -12.11 19.70 6.12
CA VAL A 415 -13.17 19.86 5.13
C VAL A 415 -13.26 21.32 4.68
N VAL A 416 -13.30 21.50 3.35
CA VAL A 416 -13.63 22.75 2.70
C VAL A 416 -14.86 22.52 1.82
N VAL A 417 -15.96 23.20 2.16
CA VAL A 417 -17.21 23.08 1.41
C VAL A 417 -17.24 24.08 0.27
N HIS A 418 -17.54 23.59 -0.93
CA HIS A 418 -17.74 24.37 -2.16
C HIS A 418 -19.16 24.18 -2.65
N ALA A 419 -19.91 25.26 -2.90
CA ALA A 419 -21.26 25.19 -3.45
C ALA A 419 -21.28 25.65 -4.91
N TYR A 420 -21.82 24.82 -5.81
CA TYR A 420 -21.93 25.16 -7.24
C TYR A 420 -23.34 25.58 -7.64
N GLY A 421 -24.33 25.48 -6.75
CA GLY A 421 -25.70 25.90 -7.00
C GLY A 421 -25.96 27.39 -6.78
N ASP A 422 -27.16 27.83 -7.16
CA ASP A 422 -27.67 29.15 -6.84
C ASP A 422 -28.04 29.20 -5.35
N LEU A 423 -27.23 29.92 -4.56
CA LEU A 423 -27.42 30.07 -3.12
C LEU A 423 -28.33 31.25 -2.80
N ASP A 424 -29.52 30.98 -2.27
CA ASP A 424 -30.38 32.01 -1.69
C ASP A 424 -29.88 32.45 -0.29
N ALA A 425 -30.60 33.38 0.36
CA ALA A 425 -30.21 33.87 1.68
C ALA A 425 -30.29 32.78 2.77
N ARG A 426 -31.27 31.88 2.68
CA ARG A 426 -31.51 30.79 3.63
C ARG A 426 -30.43 29.72 3.50
N ASP A 427 -30.02 29.40 2.27
CA ASP A 427 -28.94 28.45 1.99
C ASP A 427 -27.61 28.93 2.56
N ARG A 428 -27.34 30.24 2.44
CA ARG A 428 -26.14 30.85 3.03
C ARG A 428 -26.15 30.82 4.55
N GLU A 429 -27.28 31.15 5.19
CA GLU A 429 -27.43 31.03 6.64
C GLU A 429 -27.23 29.59 7.12
N ARG A 430 -27.82 28.62 6.41
CA ARG A 430 -27.61 27.19 6.69
C ARG A 430 -26.14 26.82 6.60
N LEU A 431 -25.44 27.17 5.52
CA LEU A 431 -24.00 26.86 5.38
C LEU A 431 -23.16 27.47 6.52
N VAL A 432 -23.48 28.69 6.96
CA VAL A 432 -22.83 29.33 8.12
C VAL A 432 -23.10 28.53 9.40
N GLU A 433 -24.35 28.16 9.66
CA GLU A 433 -24.74 27.33 10.82
C GLU A 433 -23.98 26.00 10.84
N PHE A 434 -23.94 25.31 9.70
CA PHE A 434 -23.19 24.07 9.48
C PHE A 434 -21.69 24.27 9.75
N SER A 435 -21.09 25.35 9.25
CA SER A 435 -19.67 25.64 9.44
C SER A 435 -19.30 25.82 10.91
N VAL A 436 -20.17 26.47 11.70
CA VAL A 436 -19.96 26.66 13.14
C VAL A 436 -20.13 25.35 13.89
N ARG A 437 -21.16 24.57 13.56
CA ARG A 437 -21.48 23.29 14.22
C ARG A 437 -20.38 22.25 14.01
N HIS A 438 -19.97 22.06 12.77
CA HIS A 438 -19.06 20.98 12.35
C HIS A 438 -17.60 21.44 12.18
N ARG A 439 -17.32 22.73 12.39
CA ARG A 439 -15.97 23.34 12.36
C ARG A 439 -15.21 23.14 11.04
N PHE A 440 -15.90 23.28 9.91
CA PHE A 440 -15.28 23.26 8.58
C PHE A 440 -15.11 24.67 8.00
N SER A 441 -14.29 24.81 6.95
CA SER A 441 -14.09 26.08 6.24
C SER A 441 -14.97 26.16 4.98
N MET A 442 -15.45 27.36 4.64
CA MET A 442 -16.17 27.59 3.38
C MET A 442 -15.27 28.26 2.36
N ALA A 443 -15.41 27.89 1.08
CA ALA A 443 -14.78 28.60 -0.02
C ALA A 443 -15.86 29.05 -1.01
N SER A 444 -15.84 30.34 -1.37
CA SER A 444 -16.74 30.98 -2.31
C SER A 444 -16.34 30.74 -3.76
#